data_AF-A0A519N5K7-F1
#
_entry.id   AF-A0A519N5K7-F1
#
_cell.length_a   1.000
_cell.length_b   1.000
_cell.length_c   1.000
_cell.angle_alpha   90.00
_cell.angle_beta   90.00
_cell.angle_gamma   90.00
#
_symmetry.space_group_name_H-M   'P 1'
#
loop_
_entity.id
_entity.type
_entity.pdbx_description
1 polymer ?
#
loop_
_entity_poly.entity_id
_entity_poly.type
_entity_poly.pdbx_seq_one_letter_code
_entity_poly.pdbx_strand_id
1 'polypeptide(L)'
;MNESFLIPRAIQTTDWAIFVFIVSFVLIALARSLFETRFAEFSRLAISDKYIKVYRDNSNLMSWFNIMLFVLHLISLAFFIQLALSGFGFAHKGDWLLFIRIFGLLGVFILSKYLIEKIIAASFNAEEFVEQFNLQKVSYRTYIGLLLLPIDIILYFSSGMSKTIYFALIAIILLINALTYAVSLRNYQNALLGKLFYFILYLCALEIAPYYFMYYWFTKS
;
A
#
# COMPACT_ATOMS: atom_id res chain seq x y z
N MET A 1 -3.43 25.52 50.61
CA MET A 1 -3.11 25.91 49.22
C MET A 1 -2.45 24.70 48.59
N ASN A 2 -3.24 23.74 48.12
CA ASN A 2 -2.71 22.53 47.47
C ASN A 2 -2.74 22.79 45.97
N GLU A 3 -1.58 23.10 45.41
CA GLU A 3 -1.40 23.07 43.97
C GLU A 3 -1.54 21.61 43.52
N SER A 4 -2.71 21.31 42.96
CA SER A 4 -2.88 20.10 42.17
C SER A 4 -1.89 20.17 41.02
N PHE A 5 -0.80 19.43 41.11
CA PHE A 5 0.05 19.09 39.98
C PHE A 5 -0.84 18.38 38.96
N LEU A 6 -1.41 19.16 38.04
CA LEU A 6 -1.94 18.64 36.80
C LEU A 6 -0.73 18.06 36.08
N ILE A 7 -0.51 16.76 36.24
CA ILE A 7 0.32 15.98 35.33
C ILE A 7 -0.21 16.35 33.95
N PRO A 8 0.56 17.02 33.08
CA PRO A 8 0.11 17.26 31.73
C PRO A 8 0.04 15.89 31.09
N ARG A 9 -1.15 15.26 31.14
CA ARG A 9 -1.48 14.13 30.29
C ARG A 9 -1.10 14.61 28.90
N ALA A 10 -0.31 13.82 28.18
CA ALA A 10 0.05 14.08 26.79
C ALA A 10 -1.24 14.12 25.93
N ILE A 11 -1.95 15.25 25.99
CA ILE A 11 -3.15 15.60 25.23
C ILE A 11 -2.72 16.23 23.90
N GLN A 12 -1.44 16.53 23.75
CA GLN A 12 -0.90 17.15 22.56
C GLN A 12 -0.49 16.06 21.57
N THR A 13 -1.20 15.96 20.43
CA THR A 13 -0.84 15.26 19.17
C THR A 13 -1.40 13.84 18.84
N THR A 14 -2.45 13.35 19.51
CA THR A 14 -3.10 12.05 19.15
C THR A 14 -4.39 12.17 18.32
N ASP A 15 -5.02 13.35 18.28
CA ASP A 15 -6.39 13.49 17.75
C ASP A 15 -6.50 13.27 16.24
N TRP A 16 -5.48 13.70 15.49
CA TRP A 16 -5.46 13.53 14.03
C TRP A 16 -5.37 12.06 13.62
N ALA A 17 -4.64 11.24 14.37
CA ALA A 17 -4.48 9.82 14.04
C ALA A 17 -5.79 9.06 14.23
N ILE A 18 -6.52 9.37 15.31
CA ILE A 18 -7.88 8.86 15.54
C ILE A 18 -8.80 9.25 14.38
N PHE A 19 -8.77 10.51 13.95
CA PHE A 19 -9.56 10.97 12.80
C PHE A 19 -9.25 10.16 11.52
N VAL A 20 -7.97 9.92 11.22
CA VAL A 20 -7.61 9.13 10.04
C VAL A 20 -8.07 7.67 10.16
N PHE A 21 -7.97 7.06 11.34
CA PHE A 21 -8.51 5.70 11.54
C PHE A 21 -10.03 5.65 11.34
N ILE A 22 -10.77 6.65 11.85
CA ILE A 22 -12.22 6.76 11.63
C ILE A 22 -12.52 6.88 10.13
N VAL A 23 -11.80 7.73 9.39
CA VAL A 23 -11.95 7.87 7.94
C VAL A 23 -11.69 6.52 7.24
N SER A 24 -10.67 5.78 7.64
CA SER A 24 -10.39 4.45 7.10
C SER A 24 -11.51 3.46 7.35
N PHE A 25 -12.09 3.43 8.56
CA PHE A 25 -13.25 2.58 8.85
C PHE A 25 -14.48 2.97 8.04
N VAL A 26 -14.73 4.27 7.85
CA VAL A 26 -15.81 4.76 6.99
C VAL A 26 -15.59 4.32 5.54
N LEU A 27 -14.36 4.41 5.02
CA LEU A 27 -14.04 3.93 3.68
C LEU A 27 -14.30 2.41 3.53
N ILE A 28 -13.91 1.61 4.52
CA ILE A 28 -14.20 0.15 4.52
C ILE A 28 -15.71 -0.11 4.54
N ALA A 29 -16.45 0.61 5.40
CA ALA A 29 -17.90 0.47 5.49
C ALA A 29 -18.60 0.86 4.19
N LEU A 30 -18.18 1.95 3.55
CA LEU A 30 -18.70 2.38 2.25
C LEU A 30 -18.37 1.37 1.15
N ALA A 31 -17.13 0.87 1.09
CA ALA A 31 -16.73 -0.14 0.10
C ALA A 31 -17.56 -1.43 0.25
N ARG A 32 -17.83 -1.86 1.49
CA ARG A 32 -18.69 -3.02 1.77
C ARG A 32 -20.16 -2.73 1.44
N SER A 33 -20.69 -1.56 1.78
CA SER A 33 -22.10 -1.24 1.61
C SER A 33 -22.49 -1.00 0.15
N LEU A 34 -21.60 -0.38 -0.64
CA LEU A 34 -21.88 -0.06 -2.04
C LEU A 34 -21.54 -1.22 -2.99
N PHE A 35 -20.63 -2.12 -2.58
CA PHE A 35 -20.11 -3.20 -3.43
C PHE A 35 -20.02 -4.54 -2.67
N GLU A 36 -21.10 -4.93 -1.99
CA GLU A 36 -21.11 -6.08 -1.07
C GLU A 36 -20.58 -7.38 -1.67
N THR A 37 -21.10 -7.79 -2.83
CA THR A 37 -20.70 -9.04 -3.52
C THR A 37 -19.22 -9.00 -3.90
N ARG A 38 -18.76 -7.86 -4.42
CA ARG A 38 -17.38 -7.65 -4.81
C ARG A 38 -16.43 -7.61 -3.61
N PHE A 39 -16.84 -6.98 -2.51
CA PHE A 39 -16.08 -6.93 -1.26
C PHE A 39 -15.96 -8.32 -0.62
N ALA A 40 -17.02 -9.14 -0.66
CA ALA A 40 -16.97 -10.51 -0.16
C ALA A 40 -15.95 -11.37 -0.93
N GLU A 41 -15.93 -11.27 -2.25
CA GLU A 41 -14.92 -11.93 -3.09
C GLU A 41 -13.51 -11.38 -2.85
N PHE A 42 -13.36 -10.06 -2.69
CA PHE A 42 -12.08 -9.41 -2.38
C PHE A 42 -11.54 -9.82 -1.01
N SER A 43 -12.39 -9.94 0.01
CA SER A 43 -11.98 -10.39 1.36
C SER A 43 -11.42 -11.82 1.37
N ARG A 44 -11.76 -12.62 0.36
CA ARG A 44 -11.27 -13.99 0.17
C ARG A 44 -10.07 -14.09 -0.75
N LEU A 45 -9.43 -12.97 -1.13
CA LEU A 45 -8.30 -12.96 -2.07
C LEU A 45 -7.10 -13.79 -1.59
N ALA A 46 -6.90 -13.93 -0.28
CA ALA A 46 -5.86 -14.81 0.28
C ALA A 46 -6.13 -16.32 0.08
N ILE A 47 -7.38 -16.69 -0.19
CA ILE A 47 -7.85 -18.09 -0.29
C ILE A 47 -8.27 -18.43 -1.72
N SER A 48 -8.77 -17.45 -2.49
CA SER A 48 -9.33 -17.67 -3.82
C SER A 48 -8.97 -16.55 -4.79
N ASP A 49 -8.49 -16.95 -5.98
CA ASP A 49 -8.27 -16.03 -7.11
C ASP A 49 -9.57 -15.63 -7.83
N LYS A 50 -10.74 -16.02 -7.30
CA LYS A 50 -12.05 -15.78 -7.93
C LYS A 50 -12.29 -14.30 -8.20
N TYR A 51 -11.92 -13.42 -7.29
CA TYR A 51 -11.99 -11.97 -7.51
C TYR A 51 -11.23 -11.54 -8.78
N ILE A 52 -9.98 -11.99 -8.94
CA ILE A 52 -9.14 -11.61 -10.08
C ILE A 52 -9.69 -12.16 -11.39
N LYS A 53 -10.24 -13.37 -11.37
CA LYS A 53 -10.82 -14.02 -12.56
C LYS A 53 -12.14 -13.38 -12.99
N VAL A 54 -13.00 -13.00 -12.04
CA VAL A 54 -14.34 -12.46 -12.32
C VAL A 54 -14.28 -10.99 -12.75
N TYR A 55 -13.40 -10.19 -12.13
CA TYR A 55 -13.36 -8.74 -12.36
C TYR A 55 -12.25 -8.30 -13.32
N ARG A 56 -11.78 -9.21 -14.18
CA ARG A 56 -10.64 -9.02 -15.11
C ARG A 56 -10.80 -7.85 -16.09
N ASP A 57 -12.03 -7.38 -16.31
CA ASP A 57 -12.34 -6.33 -17.29
C ASP A 57 -11.78 -4.95 -16.93
N ASN A 58 -11.38 -4.22 -17.98
CA ASN A 58 -10.69 -2.94 -17.89
C ASN A 58 -11.46 -1.86 -17.11
N SER A 59 -12.79 -1.82 -17.23
CA SER A 59 -13.64 -0.86 -16.52
C SER A 59 -13.56 -0.96 -14.99
N ASN A 60 -13.14 -2.12 -14.46
CA ASN A 60 -13.10 -2.35 -13.04
C ASN A 60 -11.88 -1.70 -12.37
N LEU A 61 -10.77 -1.47 -13.07
CA LEU A 61 -9.56 -0.86 -12.49
C LEU A 61 -9.83 0.53 -11.93
N MET A 62 -10.51 1.39 -12.70
CA MET A 62 -10.90 2.75 -12.28
C MET A 62 -12.28 2.82 -11.63
N SER A 63 -12.85 1.68 -11.23
CA SER A 63 -14.07 1.70 -10.44
C SER A 63 -13.85 2.36 -9.08
N TRP A 64 -14.89 3.04 -8.59
CA TRP A 64 -14.91 3.65 -7.25
C TRP A 64 -14.47 2.69 -6.14
N PHE A 65 -14.78 1.40 -6.28
CA PHE A 65 -14.33 0.35 -5.36
C PHE A 65 -12.81 0.29 -5.24
N ASN A 66 -12.08 0.20 -6.36
CA ASN A 66 -10.63 0.12 -6.34
C ASN A 66 -9.99 1.43 -5.88
N ILE A 67 -10.60 2.58 -6.20
CA ILE A 67 -10.12 3.89 -5.71
C ILE A 67 -10.23 3.97 -4.19
N MET A 68 -11.36 3.56 -3.60
CA MET A 68 -11.55 3.54 -2.15
C MET A 68 -10.51 2.64 -1.47
N LEU A 69 -10.30 1.43 -2.00
CA LEU A 69 -9.31 0.50 -1.47
C LEU A 69 -7.86 0.99 -1.66
N PHE A 70 -7.58 1.70 -2.74
CA PHE A 70 -6.29 2.33 -2.98
C PHE A 70 -5.99 3.42 -1.96
N VAL A 71 -6.96 4.30 -1.67
CA VAL A 71 -6.82 5.32 -0.61
C VAL A 71 -6.61 4.66 0.74
N LEU A 72 -7.37 3.61 1.07
CA LEU A 72 -7.19 2.85 2.31
C LEU A 72 -5.77 2.26 2.42
N HIS A 73 -5.26 1.71 1.32
CA HIS A 73 -3.89 1.19 1.26
C HIS A 73 -2.84 2.27 1.48
N LEU A 74 -2.99 3.45 0.84
CA LEU A 74 -2.07 4.57 1.04
C LEU A 74 -2.06 5.02 2.50
N ILE A 75 -3.24 5.11 3.13
CA ILE A 75 -3.36 5.50 4.54
C ILE A 75 -2.62 4.50 5.43
N SER A 76 -2.91 3.20 5.32
CA SER A 76 -2.28 2.19 6.16
C SER A 76 -0.78 2.11 5.94
N LEU A 77 -0.32 2.10 4.69
CA LEU A 77 1.12 2.03 4.41
C LEU A 77 1.87 3.27 4.90
N ALA A 78 1.28 4.46 4.78
CA ALA A 78 1.85 5.70 5.31
C ALA A 78 1.96 5.66 6.85
N PHE A 79 0.91 5.19 7.54
CA PHE A 79 0.90 5.01 8.99
C PHE A 79 1.97 4.03 9.44
N PHE A 80 2.05 2.87 8.79
CA PHE A 80 3.03 1.85 9.13
C PHE A 80 4.46 2.37 8.99
N ILE A 81 4.78 3.10 7.91
CA ILE A 81 6.10 3.70 7.71
C ILE A 81 6.42 4.71 8.81
N GLN A 82 5.48 5.60 9.17
CA GLN A 82 5.68 6.55 10.26
C GLN A 82 5.91 5.86 11.61
N LEU A 83 5.13 4.81 11.90
CA LEU A 83 5.28 4.02 13.12
C LEU A 83 6.62 3.29 13.16
N ALA A 84 7.05 2.71 12.04
CA ALA A 84 8.36 2.07 11.92
C ALA A 84 9.50 3.07 12.14
N LEU A 85 9.45 4.25 11.50
CA LEU A 85 10.44 5.32 11.69
C LEU A 85 10.51 5.77 13.16
N SER A 86 9.34 5.87 13.82
CA SER A 86 9.30 6.20 15.24
C SER A 86 9.83 5.07 16.12
N GLY A 87 9.54 3.81 15.81
CA GLY A 87 10.09 2.64 16.50
C GLY A 87 11.62 2.56 16.42
N PHE A 88 12.22 3.01 15.32
CA PHE A 88 13.68 3.09 15.18
C PHE A 88 14.32 4.34 15.81
N GLY A 89 13.51 5.32 16.19
CA GLY A 89 13.97 6.58 16.81
C GLY A 89 14.27 7.70 15.81
N PHE A 90 13.90 7.55 14.54
CA PHE A 90 14.12 8.57 13.50
C PHE A 90 12.98 9.60 13.40
N ALA A 91 11.81 9.31 13.98
CA ALA A 91 10.63 10.17 13.87
C ALA A 91 9.76 10.14 15.14
N HIS A 92 8.83 11.10 15.23
CA HIS A 92 7.82 11.12 16.27
C HIS A 92 6.49 10.54 15.78
N LYS A 93 5.91 9.60 16.54
CA LYS A 93 4.65 8.92 16.18
C LYS A 93 3.45 9.87 15.99
N GLY A 94 3.44 11.02 16.68
CA GLY A 94 2.37 12.02 16.63
C GLY A 94 2.57 13.14 15.61
N ASP A 95 3.61 13.09 14.78
CA ASP A 95 3.88 14.15 13.80
C ASP A 95 2.94 14.07 12.59
N TRP A 96 1.96 14.98 12.56
CA TRP A 96 1.00 15.12 11.45
C TRP A 96 1.66 15.56 10.14
N LEU A 97 2.67 16.43 10.20
CA LEU A 97 3.31 16.94 8.98
C LEU A 97 4.13 15.85 8.31
N LEU A 98 4.81 15.01 9.10
CA LEU A 98 5.51 13.84 8.61
C LEU A 98 4.54 12.83 7.97
N PHE A 99 3.36 12.60 8.57
CA PHE A 99 2.31 11.77 7.98
C PHE A 99 1.92 12.25 6.57
N ILE A 100 1.55 13.54 6.44
CA ILE A 100 1.15 14.11 5.14
C ILE A 100 2.26 13.97 4.10
N ARG A 101 3.52 14.23 4.49
CA ARG A 101 4.67 14.11 3.59
C ARG A 101 4.83 12.68 3.08
N ILE A 102 4.77 11.69 3.97
CA ILE A 102 4.87 10.26 3.60
C ILE A 102 3.69 9.87 2.71
N PHE A 103 2.46 10.21 3.12
CA PHE A 103 1.25 9.90 2.37
C PHE A 103 1.29 10.49 0.94
N GLY A 104 1.65 11.77 0.83
CA GLY A 104 1.77 12.46 -0.46
C GLY A 104 2.85 11.85 -1.36
N LEU A 105 4.04 11.59 -0.80
CA LEU A 105 5.15 11.00 -1.57
C LEU A 105 4.80 9.60 -2.06
N LEU A 106 4.21 8.76 -1.20
CA LEU A 106 3.75 7.42 -1.58
C LEU A 106 2.67 7.49 -2.67
N GLY A 107 1.70 8.38 -2.52
CA GLY A 107 0.63 8.58 -3.50
C GLY A 107 1.20 8.95 -4.87
N VAL A 108 2.06 9.97 -4.92
CA VAL A 108 2.71 10.41 -6.18
C VAL A 108 3.57 9.29 -6.77
N PHE A 109 4.34 8.58 -5.95
CA PHE A 109 5.19 7.48 -6.41
C PHE A 109 4.40 6.33 -7.02
N ILE A 110 3.30 5.90 -6.38
CA ILE A 110 2.50 4.77 -6.90
C ILE A 110 1.71 5.20 -8.14
N LEU A 111 1.15 6.42 -8.17
CA LEU A 111 0.41 6.92 -9.32
C LEU A 111 1.32 7.18 -10.53
N SER A 112 2.50 7.77 -10.33
CA SER A 112 3.46 7.99 -11.42
C SER A 112 3.90 6.67 -12.03
N LYS A 113 4.16 5.66 -11.20
CA LYS A 113 4.45 4.30 -11.64
C LYS A 113 3.31 3.77 -12.52
N TYR A 114 2.08 3.79 -12.04
CA TYR A 114 0.92 3.32 -12.81
C TYR A 114 0.76 4.03 -14.17
N LEU A 115 0.95 5.36 -14.21
CA LEU A 115 0.83 6.13 -15.45
C LEU A 115 1.92 5.76 -16.46
N ILE A 116 3.17 5.57 -16.03
CA ILE A 116 4.26 5.17 -16.91
C ILE A 116 4.01 3.74 -17.46
N GLU A 117 3.55 2.80 -16.63
CA GLU A 117 3.17 1.46 -17.10
C GLU A 117 2.11 1.54 -18.20
N LYS A 118 1.12 2.42 -18.04
CA LYS A 118 0.04 2.61 -19.01
C LYS A 118 0.54 3.20 -20.34
N ILE A 119 1.45 4.18 -20.30
CA ILE A 119 2.05 4.78 -21.51
C ILE A 119 2.88 3.76 -22.29
N ILE A 120 3.67 2.94 -21.59
CA ILE A 120 4.45 1.87 -22.22
C ILE A 120 3.49 0.83 -22.81
N ALA A 121 2.45 0.43 -22.09
CA ALA A 121 1.46 -0.54 -22.58
C ALA A 121 0.78 -0.09 -23.88
N ALA A 122 0.39 1.19 -23.96
CA ALA A 122 -0.19 1.80 -25.15
C ALA A 122 0.79 1.77 -26.34
N SER A 123 2.06 2.13 -26.09
CA SER A 123 3.11 2.14 -27.12
C SER A 123 3.36 0.76 -27.75
N PHE A 124 3.17 -0.32 -26.99
CA PHE A 124 3.43 -1.71 -27.43
C PHE A 124 2.16 -2.52 -27.75
N ASN A 125 0.99 -1.87 -27.81
CA ASN A 125 -0.31 -2.53 -28.00
C ASN A 125 -0.48 -3.74 -27.06
N ALA A 126 -0.18 -3.52 -25.78
CA ALA A 126 -0.23 -4.54 -24.72
C ALA A 126 -1.17 -4.13 -23.56
N GLU A 127 -2.04 -3.14 -23.78
CA GLU A 127 -2.92 -2.54 -22.79
C GLU A 127 -3.74 -3.57 -22.01
N GLU A 128 -4.44 -4.47 -22.71
CA GLU A 128 -5.30 -5.48 -22.07
C GLU A 128 -4.50 -6.38 -21.12
N PHE A 129 -3.31 -6.81 -21.53
CA PHE A 129 -2.45 -7.64 -20.69
C PHE A 129 -1.95 -6.86 -19.45
N VAL A 130 -1.51 -5.62 -19.66
CA VAL A 130 -0.94 -4.78 -18.60
C VAL A 130 -2.01 -4.38 -17.59
N GLU A 131 -3.23 -4.11 -18.02
CA GLU A 131 -4.35 -3.79 -17.15
C GLU A 131 -4.75 -4.97 -16.27
N GLN A 132 -4.82 -6.19 -16.83
CA GLN A 132 -5.08 -7.40 -16.05
C GLN A 132 -3.99 -7.64 -15.00
N PHE A 133 -2.73 -7.50 -15.41
CA PHE A 133 -1.60 -7.61 -14.50
C PHE A 133 -1.62 -6.53 -13.42
N ASN A 134 -2.00 -5.29 -13.77
CA ASN A 134 -2.09 -4.18 -12.83
C ASN A 134 -3.25 -4.34 -11.84
N LEU A 135 -4.40 -4.84 -12.29
CA LEU A 135 -5.52 -5.16 -11.42
C LEU A 135 -5.11 -6.17 -10.36
N GLN A 136 -4.39 -7.22 -10.74
CA GLN A 136 -3.85 -8.19 -9.80
C GLN A 136 -2.89 -7.54 -8.79
N LYS A 137 -1.89 -6.80 -9.27
CA LYS A 137 -0.91 -6.11 -8.39
C LYS A 137 -1.62 -5.18 -7.39
N VAL A 138 -2.54 -4.35 -7.86
CA VAL A 138 -3.28 -3.40 -7.00
C VAL A 138 -4.17 -4.14 -6.01
N SER A 139 -4.85 -5.20 -6.42
CA SER A 139 -5.77 -5.95 -5.55
C SER A 139 -5.04 -6.61 -4.39
N TYR A 140 -3.90 -7.25 -4.62
CA TYR A 140 -3.12 -7.84 -3.52
C TYR A 140 -2.51 -6.77 -2.62
N ARG A 141 -1.99 -5.67 -3.17
CA ARG A 141 -1.43 -4.57 -2.36
C ARG A 141 -2.49 -3.95 -1.46
N THR A 142 -3.66 -3.67 -2.03
CA THR A 142 -4.77 -3.10 -1.26
C THR A 142 -5.32 -4.07 -0.23
N TYR A 143 -5.29 -5.37 -0.50
CA TYR A 143 -5.63 -6.40 0.48
C TYR A 143 -4.63 -6.43 1.66
N ILE A 144 -3.33 -6.32 1.38
CA ILE A 144 -2.30 -6.18 2.45
C ILE A 144 -2.56 -4.90 3.25
N GLY A 145 -2.87 -3.78 2.59
CA GLY A 145 -3.22 -2.53 3.28
C GLY A 145 -4.43 -2.66 4.20
N LEU A 146 -5.46 -3.39 3.78
CA LEU A 146 -6.63 -3.68 4.60
C LEU A 146 -6.27 -4.47 5.88
N LEU A 147 -5.38 -5.47 5.75
CA LEU A 147 -4.91 -6.27 6.89
C LEU A 147 -3.92 -5.53 7.78
N LEU A 148 -3.16 -4.60 7.22
CA LEU A 148 -2.17 -3.81 7.94
C LEU A 148 -2.83 -2.75 8.83
N LEU A 149 -3.98 -2.21 8.44
CA LEU A 149 -4.72 -1.21 9.21
C LEU A 149 -4.99 -1.59 10.69
N PRO A 150 -5.58 -2.77 11.02
CA PRO A 150 -5.77 -3.15 12.43
C PRO A 150 -4.44 -3.34 13.17
N ILE A 151 -3.38 -3.76 12.48
CA ILE A 151 -2.04 -3.87 13.06
C ILE A 151 -1.55 -2.46 13.42
N ASP A 152 -1.66 -1.49 12.50
CA ASP A 152 -1.24 -0.09 12.72
C ASP A 152 -1.95 0.54 13.93
N ILE A 153 -3.25 0.26 14.11
CA ILE A 153 -4.02 0.73 15.28
C ILE A 153 -3.41 0.17 16.57
N ILE A 154 -3.15 -1.14 16.62
CA ILE A 154 -2.54 -1.78 17.80
C ILE A 154 -1.15 -1.20 18.06
N LEU A 155 -0.32 -1.06 17.03
CA LEU A 155 1.02 -0.48 17.10
C LEU A 155 0.97 0.96 17.67
N TYR A 156 0.05 1.80 17.16
CA TYR A 156 -0.03 3.21 17.53
C TYR A 156 -0.39 3.43 19.01
N PHE A 157 -1.35 2.66 19.53
CA PHE A 157 -1.82 2.78 20.91
C PHE A 157 -0.96 2.00 21.91
N SER A 158 -0.13 1.07 21.45
CA SER A 158 0.82 0.37 22.32
C SER A 158 1.94 1.30 22.81
N SER A 159 2.25 1.25 24.11
CA SER A 159 3.38 1.97 24.70
C SER A 159 4.62 1.08 24.70
N GLY A 160 5.69 1.49 24.00
CA GLY A 160 7.02 0.88 24.15
C GLY A 160 7.22 -0.46 23.43
N MET A 161 6.76 -0.58 22.19
CA MET A 161 7.05 -1.74 21.35
C MET A 161 8.53 -1.88 21.05
N SER A 162 9.04 -3.12 21.15
CA SER A 162 10.42 -3.42 20.78
C SER A 162 10.67 -3.22 19.29
N LYS A 163 11.86 -2.74 18.93
CA LYS A 163 12.36 -2.64 17.55
C LYS A 163 12.24 -3.97 16.79
N THR A 164 12.35 -5.10 17.49
CA THR A 164 12.22 -6.45 16.92
C THR A 164 10.86 -6.66 16.27
N ILE A 165 9.78 -6.10 16.82
CA ILE A 165 8.43 -6.28 16.28
C ILE A 165 8.29 -5.54 14.94
N TYR A 166 8.82 -4.31 14.86
CA TYR A 166 8.85 -3.56 13.61
C TYR A 166 9.67 -4.28 12.53
N PHE A 167 10.85 -4.82 12.89
CA PHE A 167 11.65 -5.62 11.96
C PHE A 167 10.91 -6.87 11.47
N ALA A 168 10.25 -7.60 12.36
CA ALA A 168 9.48 -8.79 12.00
C ALA A 168 8.32 -8.44 11.05
N LEU A 169 7.57 -7.37 11.33
CA LEU A 169 6.48 -6.91 10.47
C LEU A 169 6.97 -6.47 9.10
N ILE A 170 8.07 -5.71 9.02
CA ILE A 170 8.69 -5.31 7.75
C ILE A 170 9.10 -6.56 6.95
N ALA A 171 9.76 -7.53 7.59
CA ALA A 171 10.18 -8.76 6.94
C ALA A 171 8.99 -9.57 6.41
N ILE A 172 7.91 -9.68 7.18
CA ILE A 172 6.67 -10.37 6.77
C ILE A 172 6.03 -9.65 5.58
N ILE A 173 5.89 -8.33 5.63
CA ILE A 173 5.30 -7.54 4.53
C ILE A 173 6.13 -7.70 3.26
N LEU A 174 7.47 -7.64 3.35
CA LEU A 174 8.36 -7.83 2.20
C LEU A 174 8.24 -9.24 1.63
N LEU A 175 8.19 -10.26 2.49
CA LEU A 175 8.07 -11.65 2.06
C LEU A 175 6.73 -11.91 1.37
N ILE A 176 5.62 -11.38 1.91
CA ILE A 176 4.30 -11.49 1.27
C ILE A 176 4.31 -10.79 -0.09
N ASN A 177 4.84 -9.56 -0.18
CA ASN A 177 4.93 -8.86 -1.47
C ASN A 177 5.78 -9.60 -2.50
N ALA A 178 6.92 -10.17 -2.08
CA ALA A 178 7.80 -10.96 -2.95
C ALA A 178 7.10 -12.24 -3.45
N LEU A 179 6.41 -12.96 -2.55
CA LEU A 179 5.65 -14.16 -2.91
C LEU A 179 4.50 -13.83 -3.88
N THR A 180 3.71 -12.79 -3.59
CA THR A 180 2.62 -12.35 -4.46
C THR A 180 3.15 -11.97 -5.84
N TYR A 181 4.28 -11.25 -5.91
CA TYR A 181 4.92 -10.91 -7.18
C TYR A 181 5.38 -12.15 -7.94
N ALA A 182 6.02 -13.11 -7.27
CA ALA A 182 6.47 -14.35 -7.88
C ALA A 182 5.30 -15.20 -8.42
N VAL A 183 4.20 -15.31 -7.67
CA VAL A 183 2.98 -16.02 -8.08
C VAL A 183 2.33 -15.29 -9.27
N SER A 184 2.22 -13.97 -9.22
CA SER A 184 1.68 -13.17 -10.33
C SER A 184 2.52 -13.33 -11.59
N LEU A 185 3.85 -13.35 -11.46
CA LEU A 185 4.73 -13.58 -12.59
C LEU A 185 4.50 -14.98 -13.18
N ARG A 186 4.45 -16.01 -12.34
CA ARG A 186 4.22 -17.40 -12.75
C ARG A 186 2.89 -17.58 -13.49
N ASN A 187 1.81 -16.97 -13.01
CA ASN A 187 0.48 -17.11 -13.61
C ASN A 187 0.39 -16.46 -15.01
N TYR A 188 1.20 -15.44 -15.29
CA TYR A 188 1.18 -14.70 -16.56
C TYR A 188 2.42 -14.97 -17.42
N GLN A 189 3.24 -15.97 -17.10
CA GLN A 189 4.47 -16.31 -17.82
C GLN A 189 4.27 -16.45 -19.33
N ASN A 190 3.24 -17.19 -19.76
CA ASN A 190 3.01 -17.44 -21.19
C ASN A 190 2.64 -16.16 -21.95
N ALA A 191 1.85 -15.29 -21.33
CA ALA A 191 1.48 -14.00 -21.92
C ALA A 191 2.65 -12.99 -21.91
N LEU A 192 3.50 -13.04 -20.88
CA LEU A 192 4.73 -12.26 -20.79
C LEU A 192 5.77 -12.68 -21.83
N LEU A 193 5.91 -13.99 -22.10
CA LEU A 193 6.81 -14.50 -23.13
C LEU A 193 6.37 -14.06 -24.54
N GLY A 194 5.08 -13.84 -24.77
CA GLY A 194 4.57 -13.27 -26.02
C GLY A 194 4.93 -11.78 -26.23
N LYS A 195 5.37 -11.08 -25.17
CA LYS A 195 5.72 -9.65 -25.17
C LYS A 195 7.04 -9.40 -24.41
N LEU A 196 8.05 -10.24 -24.62
CA LEU A 196 9.34 -10.21 -23.89
C LEU A 196 10.01 -8.83 -23.85
N PHE A 197 9.99 -8.09 -24.97
CA PHE A 197 10.62 -6.77 -25.03
C PHE A 197 9.93 -5.76 -24.09
N TYR A 198 8.60 -5.77 -24.03
CA TYR A 198 7.83 -4.97 -23.08
C TYR A 198 8.20 -5.34 -21.64
N PHE A 199 8.28 -6.64 -21.33
CA PHE A 199 8.59 -7.12 -19.98
C PHE A 199 9.99 -6.69 -19.50
N ILE A 200 11.00 -6.78 -20.38
CA ILE A 200 12.36 -6.33 -20.06
C ILE A 200 12.38 -4.81 -19.82
N LEU A 201 11.77 -4.03 -20.71
CA LEU A 201 11.70 -2.58 -20.56
C LEU A 201 10.99 -2.18 -19.25
N TYR A 202 9.87 -2.84 -18.94
CA TYR A 202 9.13 -2.65 -17.69
C TYR A 202 10.00 -2.92 -16.45
N LEU A 203 10.65 -4.08 -16.38
CA LEU A 203 11.50 -4.45 -15.24
C LEU A 203 12.66 -3.45 -15.06
N CYS A 204 13.37 -3.16 -16.13
CA CYS A 204 14.55 -2.30 -16.08
C CYS A 204 14.19 -0.85 -15.73
N ALA A 205 13.18 -0.28 -16.39
CA ALA A 205 12.87 1.15 -16.25
C ALA A 205 12.07 1.48 -14.98
N LEU A 206 11.19 0.58 -14.55
CA LEU A 206 10.17 0.94 -13.57
C LEU A 206 10.26 0.18 -12.24
N GLU A 207 10.83 -1.03 -12.26
CA GLU A 207 11.10 -1.77 -11.03
C GLU A 207 12.53 -1.54 -10.57
N ILE A 208 13.55 -1.64 -11.43
CA ILE A 208 14.96 -1.64 -11.01
C ILE A 208 15.55 -0.22 -10.94
N ALA A 209 15.35 0.59 -11.99
CA ALA A 209 15.97 1.92 -12.09
C ALA A 209 15.65 2.89 -10.92
N PRO A 210 14.42 2.97 -10.37
CA PRO A 210 14.13 3.86 -9.25
C PRO A 210 14.93 3.53 -7.99
N TYR A 211 15.13 2.24 -7.67
CA TYR A 211 15.95 1.85 -6.52
C TYR A 211 17.42 2.13 -6.75
N TYR A 212 17.92 1.94 -7.98
CA TYR A 212 19.29 2.31 -8.34
C TYR A 212 19.52 3.82 -8.17
N PHE A 213 18.58 4.65 -8.62
CA PHE A 213 18.67 6.10 -8.48
C PHE A 213 18.63 6.55 -7.02
N MET A 214 17.74 5.96 -6.19
CA MET A 214 17.72 6.23 -4.74
C MET A 214 19.06 5.86 -4.07
N TYR A 215 19.58 4.66 -4.35
CA TYR A 215 20.88 4.22 -3.80
C TYR A 215 22.01 5.17 -4.18
N TYR A 216 22.08 5.57 -5.45
CA TYR A 216 23.10 6.50 -5.94
C TYR A 216 22.96 7.89 -5.27
N TRP A 217 21.73 8.38 -5.10
CA TRP A 217 21.50 9.66 -4.44
C TRP A 217 21.93 9.64 -2.96
N PHE A 218 21.62 8.59 -2.21
CA PHE A 218 22.02 8.46 -0.80
C PHE A 218 23.52 8.23 -0.58
N THR A 219 24.22 7.62 -1.54
CA THR A 219 25.67 7.35 -1.41
C THR A 219 26.55 8.49 -1.87
N LYS A 220 26.02 9.41 -2.70
CA LYS A 220 26.75 10.55 -3.25
C LYS A 220 26.30 11.92 -2.73
N SER A 221 25.23 11.97 -1.93
CA SER A 221 24.83 13.15 -1.15
C SER A 221 25.43 13.11 0.25
#